data_AF-A0A1I7CV93-F1
#
_entry.id   AF-A0A1I7CV93-F1
#
_cell.length_a   1.000
_cell.length_b   1.000
_cell.length_c   1.000
_cell.angle_alpha   90.00
_cell.angle_beta   90.00
_cell.angle_gamma   90.00
#
_symmetry.space_group_name_H-M   'P 1'
#
loop_
_entity.id
_entity.type
_entity.pdbx_description
1 polymer ?
#
loop_
_entity_poly.entity_id
_entity_poly.type
_entity_poly.pdbx_seq_one_letter_code
_entity_poly.pdbx_strand_id
1 'polypeptide(L)'
;MTLKTNYHLKFFLLTGIFCLLILLFGWLLPSTVHEEIWKILFFLAITSYLVGIMSLWLLKGSSENLLQVKLLGMIIRILSSLSFIGIMVFMGSENILLFVVNFFILFLFYLVFDIYTFLANLRPISK
;
A
#
# COMPACT_ATOMS: atom_id res chain seq x y z
N MET A 1 13.85 3.70 24.02
CA MET A 1 12.42 3.30 24.04
C MET A 1 12.18 2.40 22.83
N THR A 2 12.42 1.10 22.99
CA THR A 2 12.27 0.11 21.91
C THR A 2 10.77 -0.13 21.70
N LEU A 3 10.13 0.62 20.80
CA LEU A 3 8.81 0.21 20.32
C LEU A 3 9.02 -1.16 19.64
N LYS A 4 8.63 -2.25 20.31
CA LYS A 4 8.09 -3.42 19.64
C LYS A 4 6.82 -2.94 18.93
N THR A 5 6.97 -2.27 17.80
CA THR A 5 5.86 -1.50 17.22
C THR A 5 4.87 -2.45 16.56
N ASN A 6 3.60 -2.27 16.88
CA ASN A 6 2.47 -2.97 16.28
C ASN A 6 2.36 -2.64 14.76
N TYR A 7 2.27 -3.66 13.89
CA TYR A 7 2.10 -3.49 12.44
C TYR A 7 0.93 -2.56 12.10
N HIS A 8 -0.20 -2.75 12.77
CA HIS A 8 -1.41 -1.95 12.56
C HIS A 8 -1.15 -0.47 12.82
N LEU A 9 -0.43 -0.15 13.91
CA LEU A 9 -0.10 1.24 14.25
C LEU A 9 0.77 1.89 13.17
N LYS A 10 1.83 1.20 12.71
CA LYS A 10 2.69 1.75 11.65
C LYS A 10 1.92 1.97 10.35
N PHE A 11 1.03 1.03 10.01
CA PHE A 11 0.19 1.11 8.83
C PHE A 11 -0.72 2.35 8.89
N PHE A 12 -1.49 2.50 9.98
CA PHE A 12 -2.38 3.66 10.14
C PHE A 12 -1.63 4.98 10.22
N LEU A 13 -0.44 5.00 10.83
CA LEU A 13 0.42 6.19 10.86
C LEU A 13 0.88 6.57 9.45
N LEU A 14 1.33 5.60 8.63
CA LEU A 14 1.71 5.83 7.24
C LEU A 14 0.53 6.36 6.42
N THR A 15 -0.63 5.71 6.50
CA THR A 15 -1.84 6.17 5.79
C THR A 15 -2.27 7.56 6.27
N GLY A 16 -2.17 7.84 7.58
CA GLY A 16 -2.44 9.16 8.15
C GLY A 16 -1.50 10.24 7.61
N ILE A 17 -0.20 9.94 7.45
CA ILE A 17 0.76 10.83 6.78
C ILE A 17 0.32 11.09 5.33
N PHE A 18 -0.10 10.06 4.57
CA PHE A 18 -0.59 10.29 3.20
C PHE A 18 -1.86 11.15 3.16
N CYS A 19 -2.82 10.95 4.06
CA CYS A 19 -3.98 11.84 4.17
C CYS A 19 -3.54 13.30 4.37
N LEU A 20 -2.61 13.55 5.30
CA LEU A 20 -2.10 14.90 5.56
C LEU A 20 -1.36 15.48 4.34
N LEU A 21 -0.52 14.69 3.67
CA LEU A 21 0.19 15.11 2.46
C LEU A 21 -0.78 15.43 1.32
N ILE A 22 -1.81 14.62 1.11
CA ILE A 22 -2.84 14.85 0.08
C ILE A 22 -3.59 16.15 0.38
N LEU A 23 -3.97 16.41 1.63
CA LEU A 23 -4.60 17.67 2.02
C LEU A 23 -3.68 18.87 1.81
N LEU A 24 -2.41 18.74 2.19
CA LEU A 24 -1.41 19.79 2.05
C LEU A 24 -1.13 20.10 0.57
N PHE A 25 -0.93 19.09 -0.27
CA PHE A 25 -0.73 19.27 -1.71
C PHE A 25 -1.99 19.72 -2.43
N GLY A 26 -3.17 19.29 -2.00
CA GLY A 26 -4.43 19.79 -2.52
C GLY A 26 -4.60 21.30 -2.29
N TRP A 27 -4.07 21.83 -1.20
CA TRP A 27 -4.10 23.27 -0.90
C TRP A 27 -2.97 24.06 -1.60
N LEU A 28 -1.74 23.55 -1.61
CA LEU A 28 -0.58 24.25 -2.18
C LEU A 28 -0.46 24.10 -3.70
N LEU A 29 -0.80 22.92 -4.25
CA LEU A 29 -0.55 22.52 -5.63
C LEU A 29 -1.75 21.72 -6.19
N PRO A 30 -2.95 22.31 -6.30
CA PRO A 30 -4.18 21.60 -6.64
C PRO A 30 -4.13 20.86 -7.98
N SER A 31 -3.34 21.35 -8.94
CA SER A 31 -3.16 20.70 -10.25
C SER A 31 -2.37 19.39 -10.21
N THR A 32 -1.69 19.09 -9.10
CA THR A 32 -0.87 17.88 -8.95
C THR A 32 -1.63 16.71 -8.32
N VAL A 33 -2.73 16.99 -7.64
CA VAL A 33 -3.55 15.99 -6.95
C VAL A 33 -4.73 15.64 -7.83
N HIS A 34 -4.85 14.36 -8.16
CA HIS A 34 -5.98 13.88 -8.95
C HIS A 34 -7.29 13.96 -8.15
N GLU A 35 -8.42 14.25 -8.80
CA GLU A 35 -9.73 14.35 -8.13
C GLU A 35 -10.11 13.06 -7.39
N GLU A 36 -9.80 11.92 -8.02
CA GLU A 36 -10.02 10.58 -7.48
C GLU A 36 -8.96 10.09 -6.48
N ILE A 37 -8.10 10.98 -5.96
CA ILE A 37 -7.00 10.62 -5.04
C ILE A 37 -7.50 9.87 -3.80
N TRP A 38 -8.69 10.21 -3.29
CA TRP A 38 -9.26 9.56 -2.12
C TRP A 38 -9.69 8.12 -2.43
N LYS A 39 -10.24 7.86 -3.62
CA LYS A 39 -10.56 6.50 -4.06
C LYS A 39 -9.28 5.67 -4.24
N ILE A 40 -8.23 6.27 -4.84
CA ILE A 40 -6.91 5.66 -4.97
C ILE A 40 -6.35 5.29 -3.59
N LEU A 41 -6.33 6.24 -2.65
CA LEU A 41 -5.78 6.03 -1.31
C LEU A 41 -6.55 4.94 -0.57
N PHE A 42 -7.88 4.97 -0.63
CA PHE A 42 -8.73 3.98 0.03
C PHE A 42 -8.50 2.57 -0.51
N PHE A 43 -8.49 2.43 -1.84
CA PHE A 43 -8.21 1.16 -2.50
C PHE A 43 -6.83 0.61 -2.13
N LEU A 44 -5.79 1.43 -2.23
CA LEU A 44 -4.42 1.03 -1.90
C LEU A 44 -4.29 0.71 -0.41
N ALA A 45 -4.90 1.48 0.47
CA ALA A 45 -4.85 1.21 1.91
C ALA A 45 -5.49 -0.14 2.23
N ILE A 46 -6.71 -0.41 1.75
CA ILE A 46 -7.41 -1.68 2.04
C ILE A 46 -6.63 -2.86 1.49
N THR A 47 -6.21 -2.81 0.23
CA THR A 47 -5.49 -3.93 -0.40
C THR A 47 -4.17 -4.20 0.30
N SER A 48 -3.41 -3.15 0.65
CA SER A 48 -2.15 -3.26 1.40
C SER A 48 -2.35 -3.85 2.79
N TYR A 49 -3.38 -3.38 3.51
CA TYR A 49 -3.71 -3.86 4.84
C TYR A 49 -4.12 -5.34 4.84
N LEU A 50 -4.98 -5.74 3.89
CA LEU A 50 -5.41 -7.12 3.72
C LEU A 50 -4.24 -8.04 3.41
N VAL A 51 -3.41 -7.67 2.43
CA VAL A 51 -2.20 -8.44 2.07
C VAL A 51 -1.24 -8.54 3.27
N GLY A 52 -1.08 -7.46 4.03
CA GLY A 52 -0.25 -7.42 5.22
C GLY A 52 -0.74 -8.35 6.34
N ILE A 53 -2.04 -8.31 6.66
CA ILE A 53 -2.63 -9.21 7.65
C ILE A 53 -2.53 -10.66 7.20
N MET A 54 -2.90 -10.95 5.95
CA MET A 54 -2.81 -12.31 5.39
C MET A 54 -1.37 -12.83 5.48
N SER A 55 -0.38 -11.99 5.18
CA SER A 55 1.02 -12.33 5.36
C SER A 55 1.33 -12.65 6.81
N LEU A 56 0.98 -11.79 7.77
CA LEU A 56 1.22 -12.03 9.20
C LEU A 56 0.54 -13.30 9.71
N TRP A 57 -0.64 -13.64 9.19
CA TRP A 57 -1.40 -14.80 9.61
C TRP A 57 -0.83 -16.11 9.05
N LEU A 58 -0.51 -16.15 7.75
CA LEU A 58 0.14 -17.32 7.13
C LEU A 58 1.51 -17.62 7.73
N LEU A 59 2.29 -16.58 8.05
CA LEU A 59 3.62 -16.76 8.65
C LEU A 59 3.61 -17.35 10.05
N LYS A 60 2.50 -17.25 10.78
CA LYS A 60 2.33 -17.95 12.07
C LYS A 60 2.06 -19.45 11.89
N GLY A 61 1.52 -19.86 10.74
CA GLY A 61 1.16 -21.25 10.45
C GLY A 61 2.28 -22.07 9.80
N SER A 62 3.12 -21.47 8.96
CA SER A 62 4.27 -22.14 8.34
C SER A 62 5.34 -21.15 7.87
N SER A 63 6.45 -21.06 8.60
CA SER A 63 7.58 -20.17 8.26
C SER A 63 8.37 -20.63 7.03
N GLU A 64 8.22 -21.87 6.61
CA GLU A 64 8.99 -22.46 5.49
C GLU A 64 8.62 -21.86 4.12
N ASN A 65 7.44 -21.24 3.99
CA ASN A 65 6.95 -20.69 2.72
C ASN A 65 6.92 -19.15 2.66
N LEU A 66 7.73 -18.46 3.49
CA LEU A 66 7.83 -16.99 3.56
C LEU A 66 7.83 -16.30 2.18
N LEU A 67 8.64 -16.82 1.26
CA LEU A 67 8.78 -16.28 -0.10
C LEU A 67 7.50 -16.49 -0.93
N GLN A 68 6.86 -17.66 -0.84
CA GLN A 68 5.62 -17.94 -1.56
C GLN A 68 4.47 -17.06 -1.08
N VAL A 69 4.36 -16.84 0.24
CA VAL A 69 3.35 -15.94 0.82
C VAL A 69 3.52 -14.52 0.30
N LYS A 70 4.76 -14.03 0.21
CA LYS A 70 5.06 -12.71 -0.35
C LYS A 70 4.76 -12.60 -1.84
N LEU A 71 5.13 -13.62 -2.63
CA LEU A 71 4.81 -13.64 -4.06
C LEU A 71 3.30 -13.66 -4.29
N LEU A 72 2.55 -14.46 -3.54
CA LEU A 72 1.09 -14.50 -3.62
C LEU A 72 0.48 -13.13 -3.31
N GLY A 73 0.93 -12.47 -2.24
CA GLY A 73 0.51 -11.12 -1.90
C GLY A 73 0.79 -10.11 -3.02
N MET A 74 1.95 -10.21 -3.68
CA MET A 74 2.31 -9.34 -4.80
C MET A 74 1.42 -9.60 -6.03
N ILE A 75 1.10 -10.87 -6.34
CA ILE A 75 0.19 -11.23 -7.44
C ILE A 75 -1.20 -10.65 -7.18
N ILE A 76 -1.76 -10.84 -5.99
CA ILE A 76 -3.07 -10.28 -5.60
C ILE A 76 -3.05 -8.76 -5.75
N ARG A 77 -1.98 -8.10 -5.30
CA ARG A 77 -1.84 -6.64 -5.42
C ARG A 77 -1.78 -6.18 -6.87
N ILE A 78 -0.98 -6.82 -7.73
CA ILE A 78 -0.87 -6.43 -9.14
C ILE A 78 -2.21 -6.62 -9.86
N LEU A 79 -2.85 -7.78 -9.69
CA LEU A 79 -4.13 -8.08 -10.34
C LEU A 79 -5.24 -7.14 -9.86
N SER A 80 -5.35 -6.90 -8.56
CA SER A 80 -6.33 -5.95 -8.01
C SER A 80 -6.06 -4.52 -8.48
N SER A 81 -4.80 -4.09 -8.52
CA SER A 81 -4.41 -2.75 -8.99
C SER A 81 -4.75 -2.55 -10.47
N LEU A 82 -4.44 -3.53 -11.32
CA LEU A 82 -4.75 -3.47 -12.74
C LEU A 82 -6.26 -3.41 -12.98
N SER A 83 -7.03 -4.24 -12.28
CA SER A 83 -8.49 -4.22 -12.33
C SER A 83 -9.05 -2.87 -11.87
N PHE A 84 -8.54 -2.32 -10.76
CA PHE A 84 -8.98 -1.02 -10.25
C PHE A 84 -8.70 0.11 -11.24
N ILE A 85 -7.48 0.19 -11.79
CA ILE A 85 -7.13 1.19 -12.80
C ILE A 85 -8.04 1.03 -14.03
N GLY A 86 -8.22 -0.21 -14.51
CA GLY A 86 -9.07 -0.50 -15.67
C GLY A 86 -10.53 -0.06 -15.46
N ILE A 87 -11.11 -0.36 -14.30
CA ILE A 87 -12.47 0.05 -13.93
C ILE A 87 -12.57 1.58 -13.87
N MET A 88 -11.64 2.25 -13.19
CA MET A 88 -11.67 3.72 -13.04
C MET A 88 -11.52 4.44 -14.39
N VAL A 89 -10.65 3.94 -15.28
CA VAL A 89 -10.52 4.47 -16.64
C VAL A 89 -11.78 4.21 -17.45
N PHE A 90 -12.39 3.01 -17.35
CA PHE A 90 -13.64 2.68 -18.04
C PHE A 90 -14.82 3.55 -17.57
N MET A 91 -14.86 3.91 -16.29
CA MET A 91 -15.87 4.82 -15.73
C MET A 91 -15.69 6.29 -16.17
N GLY A 92 -14.66 6.59 -16.97
CA GLY A 92 -14.43 7.92 -17.52
C GLY A 92 -13.62 8.84 -16.62
N SER A 93 -12.68 8.32 -15.82
CA SER A 93 -11.76 9.17 -15.05
C SER A 93 -11.08 10.19 -15.96
N GLU A 94 -11.23 11.47 -15.62
CA GLU A 94 -10.55 12.56 -16.29
C GLU A 94 -9.03 12.47 -16.05
N ASN A 95 -8.22 13.18 -16.85
CA ASN A 95 -6.76 13.30 -16.65
C ASN A 95 -6.04 11.99 -16.32
N ILE A 96 -6.26 10.95 -17.14
CA ILE A 96 -5.75 9.57 -16.94
C ILE A 96 -4.25 9.53 -16.57
N LEU A 97 -3.43 10.38 -17.19
CA LEU A 97 -2.00 10.44 -16.87
C LEU A 97 -1.76 10.83 -15.40
N LEU A 98 -2.45 11.87 -14.92
CA LEU A 98 -2.34 12.34 -13.54
C LEU A 98 -2.88 11.30 -12.55
N PHE A 99 -3.98 10.62 -12.92
CA PHE A 99 -4.53 9.49 -12.15
C PHE A 99 -3.50 8.38 -11.98
N VAL A 100 -2.92 7.90 -13.08
CA VAL A 100 -1.95 6.80 -13.06
C VAL A 100 -0.69 7.19 -12.27
N VAL A 101 -0.18 8.42 -12.45
CA VAL A 101 0.98 8.91 -11.69
C VAL A 101 0.70 8.95 -10.19
N ASN A 102 -0.43 9.55 -9.76
CA ASN A 102 -0.81 9.59 -8.35
C ASN A 102 -0.99 8.19 -7.77
N PHE A 103 -1.61 7.29 -8.53
CA PHE A 103 -1.76 5.88 -8.16
C PHE A 103 -0.39 5.21 -7.95
N PHE A 104 0.53 5.33 -8.91
CA PHE A 104 1.84 4.71 -8.84
C PHE A 104 2.69 5.24 -7.69
N ILE A 105 2.65 6.55 -7.41
CA ILE A 105 3.37 7.15 -6.29
C ILE A 105 2.92 6.50 -4.98
N LEU A 106 1.61 6.51 -4.70
CA LEU A 106 1.08 5.91 -3.47
C LEU A 106 1.34 4.40 -3.42
N PHE A 107 1.17 3.70 -4.55
CA PHE A 107 1.46 2.27 -4.67
C PHE A 107 2.90 1.94 -4.27
N LEU A 108 3.88 2.69 -4.79
CA LEU A 108 5.29 2.48 -4.50
C LEU A 108 5.59 2.70 -3.01
N PHE A 109 5.00 3.72 -2.39
CA PHE A 109 5.18 3.93 -0.96
C PHE A 109 4.62 2.79 -0.10
N TYR A 110 3.41 2.29 -0.42
CA TYR A 110 2.87 1.12 0.26
C TYR A 110 3.71 -0.14 0.01
N LEU A 111 4.28 -0.30 -1.19
CA LEU A 111 5.22 -1.38 -1.50
C LEU A 111 6.50 -1.29 -0.64
N VAL A 112 7.09 -0.10 -0.55
CA VAL A 112 8.27 0.15 0.28
C VAL A 112 7.97 -0.16 1.75
N PHE A 113 6.82 0.27 2.27
CA PHE A 113 6.37 -0.07 3.63
C PHE A 113 6.29 -1.59 3.86
N ASP A 114 5.74 -2.34 2.91
CA ASP A 114 5.61 -3.80 3.01
C ASP A 114 6.97 -4.51 2.96
N ILE A 115 7.91 -4.02 2.16
CA ILE A 115 9.29 -4.53 2.10
C ILE A 115 9.99 -4.28 3.43
N TYR A 116 9.93 -3.07 3.97
CA TYR A 116 10.56 -2.76 5.25
C TYR A 116 9.97 -3.56 6.40
N THR A 117 8.65 -3.71 6.45
CA THR A 117 7.98 -4.53 7.48
C THR A 117 8.42 -5.99 7.38
N PHE A 118 8.53 -6.52 6.15
CA PHE A 118 8.99 -7.88 5.93
C PHE A 118 10.44 -8.09 6.37
N LEU A 119 11.36 -7.24 5.92
CA LEU A 119 12.78 -7.33 6.29
C LEU A 119 12.99 -7.19 7.80
N ALA A 120 12.24 -6.29 8.46
CA ALA A 120 12.30 -6.13 9.91
C ALA A 120 11.85 -7.38 10.67
N ASN A 121 10.92 -8.17 10.11
CA ASN A 121 10.46 -9.42 10.70
C ASN A 121 11.41 -10.61 10.42
N LEU A 122 12.28 -10.53 9.41
CA LEU A 122 13.31 -11.54 9.12
C LEU A 122 14.59 -11.36 9.96
N ARG A 123 14.93 -10.12 10.34
CA ARG A 123 16.14 -9.78 11.10
C ARG A 123 16.34 -10.56 12.43
N PRO A 124 15.29 -10.94 13.19
CA PRO A 124 15.47 -11.72 14.42
C PRO A 124 15.89 -13.19 14.21
N ILE A 125 15.76 -13.72 12.98
CA ILE A 125 15.93 -15.15 12.69
C ILE A 125 17.36 -15.51 12.22
N SER A 126 18.22 -14.54 11.89
CA SER A 126 19.60 -14.80 11.41
C SER A 126 20.65 -14.89 12.54
N LYS A 127 20.41 -15.72 13.56
CA LYS A 127 21.46 -16.13 14.51
C LYS A 127 21.95 -17.53 14.20
#